data_AF-A0A8D0L7E9-F1
#
_entry.id   AF-A0A8D0L7E9-F1
#
_cell.length_a   1.000
_cell.length_b   1.000
_cell.length_c   1.000
_cell.angle_alpha   90.00
_cell.angle_beta   90.00
_cell.angle_gamma   90.00
#
_symmetry.space_group_name_H-M   'P 1'
#
loop_
_entity.id
_entity.type
_entity.pdbx_description
1 polymer ?
#
loop_
_entity_poly.entity_id
_entity_poly.type
_entity_poly.pdbx_seq_one_letter_code
_entity_poly.pdbx_strand_id
1 'polypeptide(L)'
;MNITLSIVLIDRKPELCPAVPTRQVASCPDDWLRFMEKCYLFSKTEGNWTASQNYCSLYSASLTRIDSEKEKVFIMRYKGQFDHWIGLQRKPNQSWKWVNGTELNDSFEILGTGQCAYVNDNDFGSSSCAREQHWIRSKPA
;
A
#
# COMPACT_ATOMS: atom_id res chain seq x y z
N MET A 1 30.19 68.87 -9.51
CA MET A 1 30.05 67.58 -10.20
C MET A 1 30.61 66.52 -9.26
N ASN A 2 29.77 65.57 -8.82
CA ASN A 2 30.05 64.22 -8.28
C ASN A 2 28.97 63.85 -7.26
N ILE A 3 27.98 63.08 -7.71
CA ILE A 3 26.95 62.48 -6.87
C ILE A 3 27.39 61.03 -6.64
N THR A 4 27.79 60.68 -5.42
CA THR A 4 28.12 59.30 -5.05
C THR A 4 26.82 58.54 -4.81
N LEU A 5 26.51 57.56 -5.67
CA LEU A 5 25.42 56.60 -5.45
C LEU A 5 25.85 55.58 -4.38
N SER A 6 25.32 55.70 -3.16
CA SER A 6 25.40 54.62 -2.17
C SER A 6 24.27 53.63 -2.42
N ILE A 7 24.61 52.44 -2.92
CA ILE A 7 23.66 51.34 -3.09
C ILE A 7 23.41 50.76 -1.69
N VAL A 8 22.24 51.03 -1.10
CA VAL A 8 21.79 50.36 0.12
C VAL A 8 21.34 48.95 -0.27
N LEU A 9 22.11 47.93 0.12
CA LEU A 9 21.70 46.53 0.02
C LEU A 9 20.58 46.30 1.04
N ILE A 10 19.32 46.34 0.59
CA ILE A 10 18.18 45.95 1.41
C ILE A 10 18.18 44.42 1.48
N ASP A 11 18.73 43.88 2.55
CA ASP A 11 18.66 42.46 2.87
C ASP A 11 17.20 42.12 3.24
N ARG A 12 16.42 41.67 2.26
CA ARG A 12 15.03 41.25 2.49
C ARG A 12 15.04 39.88 3.15
N LYS A 13 15.03 39.86 4.48
CA LYS A 13 14.67 38.67 5.26
C LYS A 13 13.32 38.15 4.75
N PRO A 14 13.21 36.93 4.22
CA PRO A 14 11.92 36.39 3.82
C PRO A 14 11.07 36.27 5.09
N GLU A 15 9.92 36.94 5.12
CA GLU A 15 8.91 36.70 6.14
C GLU A 15 8.47 35.24 6.03
N LEU A 16 8.87 34.45 7.02
CA LEU A 16 8.42 33.07 7.15
C LEU A 16 6.92 33.13 7.49
N CYS A 17 6.08 32.59 6.62
CA CYS A 17 4.64 32.49 6.87
C CYS A 17 4.40 31.89 8.27
N PRO A 18 3.41 32.37 9.04
CA PRO A 18 3.06 31.75 10.31
C PRO A 18 2.73 30.28 10.05
N ALA A 19 3.48 29.37 10.67
CA ALA A 19 3.24 27.95 10.57
C ALA A 19 1.83 27.68 11.11
N VAL A 20 0.90 27.34 10.20
CA VAL A 20 -0.38 26.73 10.59
C VAL A 20 -0.01 25.52 11.45
N PRO A 21 -0.64 25.29 12.62
CA PRO A 21 -0.40 24.08 13.39
C PRO A 21 -0.61 22.90 12.46
N THR A 22 0.47 22.22 12.10
CA THR A 22 0.40 21.05 11.24
C THR A 22 -0.32 20.01 12.06
N ARG A 23 -1.64 19.87 11.85
CA ARG A 23 -2.29 18.59 12.08
C ARG A 23 -1.39 17.62 11.34
N GLN A 24 -0.66 16.77 12.05
CA GLN A 24 0.19 15.79 11.42
C GLN A 24 -0.75 14.94 10.56
N VAL A 25 -0.82 15.29 9.27
CA VAL A 25 -1.53 14.48 8.29
C VAL A 25 -0.66 13.24 8.26
N ALA A 26 -1.15 12.18 8.86
CA ALA A 26 -0.48 10.90 8.88
C ALA A 26 -0.09 10.58 7.43
N SER A 27 1.22 10.59 7.20
CA SER A 27 1.84 10.49 5.88
C SER A 27 2.43 9.10 5.78
N CYS A 28 2.27 8.49 4.62
CA CYS A 28 2.88 7.21 4.35
C CYS A 28 4.42 7.33 4.41
N PRO A 29 5.11 6.26 4.85
CA PRO A 29 6.58 6.21 4.77
C PRO A 29 7.07 6.41 3.33
N ASP A 30 8.34 6.76 3.19
CA ASP A 30 8.99 6.85 1.89
C ASP A 30 8.83 5.54 1.09
N ASP A 31 8.64 5.66 -0.22
CA ASP A 31 8.34 4.57 -1.18
C ASP A 31 6.96 3.90 -1.05
N TRP A 32 6.09 4.37 -0.15
CA TRP A 32 4.72 3.87 -0.07
C TRP A 32 3.76 4.79 -0.81
N LEU A 33 2.82 4.18 -1.53
CA LEU A 33 1.74 4.89 -2.19
C LEU A 33 0.58 5.07 -1.20
N ARG A 34 0.14 6.31 -0.99
CA ARG A 34 -1.08 6.59 -0.24
C ARG A 34 -2.29 6.48 -1.15
N PHE A 35 -3.28 5.73 -0.70
CA PHE A 35 -4.62 5.76 -1.28
C PHE A 35 -5.64 5.69 -0.15
N MET A 36 -6.51 6.71 -0.08
CA MET A 36 -7.45 6.89 1.03
C MET A 36 -6.75 6.87 2.40
N GLU A 37 -7.24 6.03 3.32
CA GLU A 37 -6.77 5.88 4.70
C GLU A 37 -5.70 4.79 4.84
N LYS A 38 -5.09 4.35 3.74
CA LYS A 38 -4.07 3.30 3.72
C LYS A 38 -2.83 3.72 2.95
N CYS A 39 -1.71 3.17 3.40
CA CYS A 39 -0.44 3.16 2.70
C CYS A 39 -0.21 1.78 2.08
N TYR A 40 0.29 1.74 0.85
CA TYR A 40 0.57 0.51 0.11
C TYR A 40 2.03 0.46 -0.33
N LEU A 41 2.64 -0.71 -0.22
CA LEU A 41 3.95 -1.02 -0.77
C LEU A 41 3.87 -2.31 -1.58
N PHE A 42 4.34 -2.25 -2.83
CA PHE A 42 4.45 -3.38 -3.73
C PHE A 42 5.85 -3.97 -3.60
N SER A 43 5.97 -5.26 -3.34
CA SER A 43 7.27 -5.88 -3.11
C SER A 43 8.16 -5.80 -4.35
N LYS A 44 9.47 -5.77 -4.14
CA LYS A 44 10.48 -5.87 -5.21
C LYS A 44 11.06 -7.29 -5.33
N THR A 45 10.63 -8.19 -4.45
CA THR A 45 11.10 -9.56 -4.33
C THR A 45 9.90 -10.49 -4.23
N GLU A 46 10.14 -11.78 -4.44
CA GLU A 46 9.14 -12.84 -4.34
C GLU A 46 9.24 -13.58 -3.01
N GLY A 47 8.10 -14.15 -2.62
CA GLY A 47 7.91 -14.87 -1.37
C GLY A 47 6.67 -15.75 -1.46
N ASN A 48 6.67 -16.89 -0.79
CA ASN A 48 5.43 -17.59 -0.48
C ASN A 48 4.54 -16.76 0.47
N TRP A 49 3.25 -17.06 0.48
CA TRP A 49 2.26 -16.23 1.17
C TRP A 49 2.59 -16.02 2.66
N THR A 50 3.03 -17.09 3.34
CA THR A 50 3.39 -17.05 4.76
C THR A 50 4.62 -16.20 5.00
N ALA A 51 5.68 -16.36 4.20
CA ALA A 51 6.89 -15.55 4.29
C ALA A 51 6.58 -14.06 4.04
N SER A 52 5.77 -13.75 3.02
CA SER A 52 5.33 -12.40 2.71
C SER A 52 4.54 -11.76 3.84
N GLN A 53 3.58 -12.48 4.45
CA GLN A 53 2.83 -11.98 5.61
C GLN A 53 3.74 -11.75 6.82
N ASN A 54 4.62 -12.69 7.14
CA ASN A 54 5.59 -12.53 8.24
C ASN A 54 6.48 -11.32 8.01
N TYR A 55 6.97 -11.13 6.78
CA TYR A 55 7.75 -9.96 6.41
C TYR A 55 6.95 -8.67 6.54
N CYS A 56 5.64 -8.66 6.27
CA CYS A 56 4.79 -7.49 6.51
C CYS A 56 4.62 -7.19 8.01
N SER A 57 4.42 -8.21 8.84
CA SER A 57 4.25 -8.06 10.29
C SER A 57 5.47 -7.40 10.96
N LEU A 58 6.69 -7.67 10.48
CA LEU A 58 7.91 -7.03 10.97
C LEU A 58 7.90 -5.49 10.85
N TYR A 59 7.09 -4.95 9.94
CA TYR A 59 6.97 -3.51 9.69
C TYR A 59 5.63 -2.93 10.18
N SER A 60 5.01 -3.58 11.17
CA SER A 60 3.69 -3.20 11.71
C SER A 60 2.63 -3.02 10.62
N ALA A 61 2.67 -3.92 9.64
CA ALA A 61 1.80 -3.92 8.47
C ALA A 61 1.28 -5.34 8.22
N SER A 62 0.50 -5.52 7.18
CA SER A 62 0.04 -6.85 6.75
C SER A 62 0.01 -6.96 5.23
N LEU A 63 -0.09 -8.18 4.71
CA LEU A 63 -0.56 -8.36 3.35
C LEU A 63 -1.89 -7.63 3.17
N THR A 64 -2.04 -6.99 2.02
CA THR A 64 -3.06 -5.97 1.89
C THR A 64 -4.47 -6.54 1.99
N ARG A 65 -5.31 -5.84 2.75
CA ARG A 65 -6.75 -6.03 2.73
C ARG A 65 -7.38 -5.05 1.75
N ILE A 66 -8.33 -5.55 0.96
CA ILE A 66 -9.07 -4.78 -0.04
C ILE A 66 -10.51 -4.66 0.46
N ASP A 67 -10.94 -3.44 0.77
CA ASP A 67 -12.24 -3.17 1.39
C ASP A 67 -13.27 -2.59 0.42
N SER A 68 -12.85 -2.16 -0.76
CA SER A 68 -13.75 -1.54 -1.74
C SER A 68 -13.27 -1.72 -3.17
N GLU A 69 -14.20 -1.57 -4.11
CA GLU A 69 -13.89 -1.57 -5.54
C GLU A 69 -12.89 -0.46 -5.91
N LYS A 70 -12.93 0.68 -5.22
CA LYS A 70 -11.96 1.77 -5.41
C LYS A 70 -10.54 1.34 -5.05
N GLU A 71 -10.37 0.57 -3.98
CA GLU A 71 -9.08 -0.01 -3.61
C GLU A 71 -8.62 -1.08 -4.61
N LYS A 72 -9.55 -1.92 -5.11
CA LYS A 72 -9.25 -2.89 -6.17
C LYS A 72 -8.73 -2.18 -7.42
N VAL A 73 -9.44 -1.17 -7.91
CA VAL A 73 -9.03 -0.37 -9.08
C VAL A 73 -7.66 0.28 -8.87
N PHE A 74 -7.41 0.85 -7.69
CA PHE A 74 -6.10 1.39 -7.33
C PHE A 74 -5.01 0.31 -7.41
N ILE A 75 -5.21 -0.84 -6.78
CA ILE A 75 -4.22 -1.93 -6.80
C ILE A 75 -3.95 -2.40 -8.24
N MET A 76 -4.99 -2.62 -9.03
CA MET A 76 -4.86 -3.04 -10.44
C MET A 76 -4.06 -2.02 -11.27
N ARG A 77 -4.23 -0.72 -10.99
CA ARG A 77 -3.53 0.35 -11.70
C ARG A 77 -2.03 0.43 -11.38
N TYR A 78 -1.61 0.01 -10.18
CA TYR A 78 -0.25 0.19 -9.66
C TYR A 78 0.54 -1.11 -9.45
N LYS A 79 -0.09 -2.29 -9.48
CA LYS A 79 0.60 -3.58 -9.31
C LYS A 79 1.64 -3.88 -10.41
N GLY A 80 1.57 -3.21 -11.56
CA GLY A 80 2.41 -3.51 -12.71
C GLY A 80 2.12 -4.89 -13.29
N GLN A 81 3.16 -5.55 -13.80
CA GLN A 81 3.04 -6.80 -14.57
C GLN A 81 3.07 -8.09 -13.74
N PHE A 82 3.35 -8.00 -12.43
CA PHE A 82 3.52 -9.18 -11.59
C PHE A 82 2.22 -9.56 -10.86
N ASP A 83 2.05 -10.85 -10.60
CA ASP A 83 1.04 -11.36 -9.67
C ASP A 83 1.46 -11.03 -8.23
N HIS A 84 0.51 -10.58 -7.41
CA HIS A 84 0.81 -10.20 -6.02
C HIS A 84 -0.10 -10.87 -5.01
N TRP A 85 0.48 -11.47 -3.96
CA TRP A 85 -0.26 -11.92 -2.80
C TRP A 85 -1.02 -10.77 -2.13
N ILE A 86 -2.25 -11.07 -1.71
CA ILE A 86 -3.08 -10.24 -0.85
C ILE A 86 -3.38 -10.98 0.46
N GLY A 87 -3.87 -10.25 1.47
CA GLY A 87 -4.02 -10.76 2.83
C GLY A 87 -5.19 -11.72 3.03
N LEU A 88 -5.55 -12.52 2.03
CA LEU A 88 -6.70 -13.41 2.04
C LEU A 88 -6.28 -14.87 1.86
N GLN A 89 -6.73 -15.72 2.79
CA GLN A 89 -6.43 -17.15 2.83
C GLN A 89 -7.67 -17.95 3.24
N ARG A 90 -7.74 -19.22 2.85
CA ARG A 90 -8.71 -20.19 3.39
C ARG A 90 -8.03 -21.50 3.74
N LYS A 91 -8.62 -22.24 4.68
CA LYS A 91 -8.33 -23.67 4.84
C LYS A 91 -9.17 -24.49 3.83
N PRO A 92 -8.81 -25.76 3.57
CA PRO A 92 -9.65 -26.64 2.74
C PRO A 92 -11.10 -26.64 3.24
N ASN A 93 -12.03 -26.42 2.32
CA ASN A 93 -13.48 -26.38 2.59
C ASN A 93 -13.93 -25.32 3.62
N GLN A 94 -13.17 -24.23 3.78
CA GLN A 94 -13.55 -23.10 4.64
C GLN A 94 -13.74 -21.81 3.83
N SER A 95 -14.45 -20.86 4.44
CA SER A 95 -14.61 -19.48 3.97
C SER A 95 -13.25 -18.78 3.86
N TRP A 96 -13.19 -17.81 2.94
CA TRP A 96 -12.05 -16.91 2.83
C TRP A 96 -11.98 -15.98 4.03
N LYS A 97 -10.78 -15.84 4.60
CA LYS A 97 -10.51 -14.97 5.74
C LYS A 97 -9.34 -14.06 5.45
N TRP A 98 -9.50 -12.82 5.87
CA TRP A 98 -8.41 -11.87 5.93
C TRP A 98 -7.45 -12.25 7.07
N VAL A 99 -6.24 -11.71 7.04
CA VAL A 99 -5.20 -11.94 8.08
C VAL A 99 -5.74 -11.68 9.49
N ASN A 100 -6.62 -10.69 9.67
CA ASN A 100 -7.23 -10.36 10.97
C ASN A 100 -8.36 -11.33 11.40
N GLY A 101 -8.61 -12.40 10.63
CA GLY A 101 -9.61 -13.42 10.91
C GLY A 101 -11.03 -13.09 10.45
N THR A 102 -11.28 -11.88 9.98
CA THR A 102 -12.60 -11.51 9.43
C THR A 102 -12.83 -12.19 8.09
N GLU A 103 -14.08 -12.56 7.82
CA GLU A 103 -14.45 -13.24 6.58
C GLU A 103 -14.51 -12.25 5.41
N LEU A 104 -14.22 -12.77 4.21
CA LEU A 104 -14.50 -12.04 2.97
C LEU A 104 -16.02 -11.86 2.85
N ASN A 105 -16.46 -10.65 2.50
CA ASN A 105 -17.84 -10.36 2.14
C ASN A 105 -18.10 -10.73 0.66
N ASP A 106 -19.36 -10.78 0.25
CA ASP A 106 -19.76 -11.13 -1.13
C ASP A 106 -19.41 -10.06 -2.19
N SER A 107 -18.45 -9.17 -1.89
CA SER A 107 -18.03 -8.08 -2.80
C SER A 107 -17.01 -8.54 -3.85
N PHE A 108 -16.31 -9.64 -3.61
CA PHE A 108 -15.23 -10.10 -4.49
C PHE A 108 -15.31 -11.61 -4.74
N GLU A 109 -15.22 -12.00 -6.00
CA GLU A 109 -15.05 -13.40 -6.38
C GLU A 109 -13.55 -13.73 -6.45
N ILE A 110 -13.16 -14.85 -5.83
CA ILE A 110 -11.78 -15.35 -5.88
C ILE A 110 -11.75 -16.61 -6.75
N LEU A 111 -11.13 -16.50 -7.93
CA LEU A 111 -11.10 -17.60 -8.89
C LEU A 111 -10.05 -18.65 -8.53
N GLY A 112 -10.28 -19.90 -8.94
CA GLY A 112 -9.33 -21.01 -8.76
C GLY A 112 -9.55 -21.86 -7.51
N THR A 113 -8.69 -22.85 -7.35
CA THR A 113 -8.82 -23.92 -6.33
C THR A 113 -7.79 -23.82 -5.20
N GLY A 114 -6.95 -22.78 -5.22
CA GLY A 114 -5.91 -22.55 -4.21
C GLY A 114 -6.46 -22.09 -2.87
N GLN A 115 -5.54 -21.95 -1.91
CA GLN A 115 -5.83 -21.56 -0.53
C GLN A 115 -5.38 -20.14 -0.20
N CYS A 116 -4.49 -19.56 -1.01
CA CYS A 116 -4.00 -18.21 -0.84
C CYS A 116 -4.38 -17.36 -2.05
N ALA A 117 -4.91 -16.16 -1.80
CA ALA A 117 -5.40 -15.29 -2.86
C ALA A 117 -4.34 -14.29 -3.30
N TYR A 118 -4.36 -13.98 -4.59
CA TYR A 118 -3.49 -13.00 -5.23
C TYR A 118 -4.27 -12.17 -6.24
N VAL A 119 -3.71 -11.02 -6.59
CA VAL A 119 -4.18 -10.21 -7.71
C VAL A 119 -3.31 -10.50 -8.95
N ASN A 120 -3.96 -10.69 -10.10
CA ASN A 120 -3.34 -10.87 -11.42
C ASN A 120 -3.85 -9.80 -12.40
N ASP A 121 -3.48 -9.87 -13.68
CA ASP A 121 -3.86 -8.88 -14.70
C ASP A 121 -5.38 -8.77 -14.94
N ASN A 122 -6.15 -9.81 -14.64
CA ASN A 122 -7.59 -9.83 -14.85
C ASN A 122 -8.35 -9.45 -13.57
N ASP A 123 -8.12 -10.19 -12.48
CA ASP A 123 -8.84 -10.02 -11.21
C ASP A 123 -8.12 -10.76 -10.06
N PHE A 124 -8.86 -11.14 -9.02
CA PHE A 124 -8.39 -11.99 -7.93
C PHE A 124 -8.43 -13.47 -8.29
N GLY A 125 -7.30 -14.13 -8.08
CA GLY A 125 -7.15 -15.58 -8.23
C GLY A 125 -6.69 -16.22 -6.93
N SER A 126 -6.60 -17.54 -6.92
CA SER A 126 -6.09 -18.34 -5.82
C SER A 126 -5.12 -19.40 -6.32
N SER A 127 -4.04 -19.62 -5.56
CA SER A 127 -3.07 -20.66 -5.87
C SER A 127 -2.52 -21.33 -4.60
N SER A 128 -1.59 -22.26 -4.77
CA SER A 128 -0.89 -22.88 -3.64
C SER A 128 -0.16 -21.80 -2.83
N CYS A 129 -0.33 -21.81 -1.52
CA CYS A 129 0.34 -20.86 -0.64
C CYS A 129 1.87 -20.94 -0.70
N ALA A 130 2.43 -22.04 -1.23
CA ALA A 130 3.86 -22.25 -1.41
C ALA A 130 4.42 -21.63 -2.72
N ARG A 131 3.56 -21.09 -3.60
CA ARG A 131 4.02 -20.40 -4.81
C ARG A 131 4.82 -19.16 -4.42
N GLU A 132 5.97 -18.98 -5.04
CA GLU A 132 6.76 -17.77 -4.90
C GLU A 132 6.22 -16.72 -5.90
N GLN A 133 5.87 -15.54 -5.39
CA GLN A 133 5.43 -14.40 -6.19
C GLN A 133 5.55 -13.11 -5.37
N HIS A 134 5.30 -11.97 -6.02
CA HIS A 134 5.32 -10.67 -5.35
C HIS A 134 4.15 -10.54 -4.36
N TRP A 135 4.15 -9.50 -3.54
CA TRP A 135 3.08 -9.25 -2.59
C TRP A 135 2.84 -7.77 -2.37
N ILE A 136 1.62 -7.42 -1.93
CA ILE A 136 1.26 -6.06 -1.58
C ILE A 136 1.12 -5.98 -0.06
N ARG A 137 1.87 -5.08 0.54
CA ARG A 137 1.80 -4.71 1.95
C ARG A 137 0.92 -3.48 2.11
N SER A 138 0.08 -3.44 3.14
CA SER A 138 -0.59 -2.21 3.55
C SER A 138 -0.70 -2.01 5.06
N LYS A 139 -0.91 -0.75 5.46
CA LYS A 139 -1.19 -0.32 6.83
C LYS A 139 -2.00 0.99 6.81
N PRO A 140 -2.70 1.37 7.91
CA PRO A 140 -3.36 2.67 8.02
C PRO A 140 -2.37 3.81 7.79
N ALA A 141 -2.85 4.87 7.11
CA ALA A 141 -2.08 6.07 6.81
C ALA A 141 -1.82 6.94 8.03
#